data_AF-X8CH97-F1
#
_entry.id   AF-X8CH97-F1
#
_cell.length_a   1.000
_cell.length_b   1.000
_cell.length_c   1.000
_cell.angle_alpha   90.00
_cell.angle_beta   90.00
_cell.angle_gamma   90.00
#
_symmetry.space_group_name_H-M   'P 1'
#
loop_
_entity.id
_entity.type
_entity.pdbx_description
1 polymer ?
#
loop_
_entity_poly.entity_id
_entity_poly.type
_entity_poly.pdbx_seq_one_letter_code
_entity_poly.pdbx_strand_id
1 'polypeptide(L)'
;MIQSDDELVRLRSVAETVATEAAAFVRRRRAEVFGAEPAGVTGPDSGAVRTKSTPTDPVTVVDTETERLLRDRLAELRPGDPILGEEGGGPTDPAGTRPDR
;
A
#
# COMPACT_ATOMS: atom_id res chain seq x y z
N MET A 1 21.88 -0.37 -18.82
CA MET A 1 21.26 0.23 -20.02
C MET A 1 20.49 1.45 -19.56
N ILE A 2 20.75 2.64 -20.12
CA ILE A 2 20.01 3.85 -19.72
C ILE A 2 18.65 3.80 -20.42
N GLN A 3 17.56 4.06 -19.70
CA GLN A 3 16.22 4.15 -20.30
C GLN A 3 16.06 5.51 -21.00
N SER A 4 15.26 5.57 -22.07
CA SER A 4 15.02 6.82 -22.78
C SER A 4 14.18 7.79 -21.94
N ASP A 5 14.33 9.09 -22.20
CA ASP A 5 13.61 10.14 -21.47
C ASP A 5 12.08 9.93 -21.51
N ASP A 6 11.54 9.47 -22.65
CA ASP A 6 10.12 9.11 -22.80
C ASP A 6 9.69 7.98 -21.84
N GLU A 7 10.56 7.01 -21.56
CA GLU A 7 10.27 5.92 -20.63
C GLU A 7 10.35 6.40 -19.18
N LEU A 8 11.30 7.28 -18.85
CA LEU A 8 11.38 7.92 -17.54
C LEU A 8 10.14 8.80 -17.27
N VAL A 9 9.64 9.52 -18.28
CA VAL A 9 8.38 10.28 -18.20
C VAL A 9 7.17 9.36 -18.02
N ARG A 10 7.11 8.21 -18.72
CA ARG A 10 6.04 7.20 -18.51
C ARG A 10 6.08 6.61 -17.10
N LEU A 11 7.24 6.18 -16.62
CA LEU A 11 7.41 5.62 -15.28
C LEU A 11 7.03 6.62 -14.19
N ARG A 12 7.41 7.89 -14.33
CA ARG A 12 6.96 8.98 -13.44
C ARG A 12 5.43 9.12 -13.43
N SER A 13 4.79 9.14 -14.60
CA SER A 13 3.33 9.27 -14.72
C SER A 13 2.57 8.10 -14.06
N VAL A 14 3.08 6.87 -14.22
CA VAL A 14 2.56 5.69 -13.52
C VAL A 14 2.74 5.83 -12.00
N ALA A 15 3.92 6.22 -11.53
CA ALA A 15 4.20 6.40 -10.11
C ALA A 15 3.30 7.47 -9.45
N GLU A 16 3.11 8.62 -10.11
CA GLU A 16 2.23 9.69 -9.64
C GLU A 16 0.75 9.25 -9.58
N THR A 17 0.33 8.40 -10.53
CA THR A 17 -1.02 7.81 -10.56
C THR A 17 -1.23 6.85 -9.38
N VAL A 18 -0.40 5.81 -9.25
CA VAL A 18 -0.59 4.79 -8.20
C VAL A 18 -0.38 5.36 -6.79
N ALA A 19 0.51 6.34 -6.62
CA ALA A 19 0.67 7.04 -5.34
C ALA A 19 -0.57 7.89 -4.99
N THR A 20 -1.24 8.50 -5.97
CA THR A 20 -2.48 9.26 -5.76
C THR A 20 -3.64 8.34 -5.37
N GLU A 21 -3.75 7.19 -6.03
CA GLU A 21 -4.75 6.16 -5.73
C GLU A 21 -4.54 5.55 -4.33
N ALA A 22 -3.31 5.16 -4.00
CA ALA A 22 -2.94 4.66 -2.67
C ALA A 22 -3.21 5.71 -1.57
N ALA A 23 -2.84 6.98 -1.78
CA ALA A 23 -3.13 8.04 -0.81
C ALA A 23 -4.64 8.27 -0.63
N ALA A 24 -5.46 8.07 -1.66
CA ALA A 24 -6.93 8.11 -1.53
C ALA A 24 -7.48 6.87 -0.80
N PHE A 25 -6.89 5.70 -1.00
CA PHE A 25 -7.23 4.47 -0.28
C PHE A 25 -6.92 4.58 1.22
N VAL A 26 -5.68 4.93 1.57
CA VAL A 26 -5.22 5.12 2.97
C VAL A 26 -6.10 6.12 3.71
N ARG A 27 -6.49 7.24 3.09
CA ARG A 27 -7.40 8.22 3.72
C ARG A 27 -8.77 7.62 4.08
N ARG A 28 -9.34 6.76 3.23
CA ARG A 28 -10.61 6.08 3.52
C ARG A 28 -10.43 5.00 4.58
N ARG A 29 -9.47 4.08 4.41
CA ARG A 29 -9.24 2.98 5.35
C ARG A 29 -8.86 3.48 6.74
N ARG A 30 -8.07 4.55 6.86
CA ARG A 30 -7.80 5.18 8.16
C ARG A 30 -9.06 5.75 8.81
N ALA A 31 -10.00 6.33 8.06
CA ALA A 31 -11.29 6.76 8.60
C ALA A 31 -12.20 5.58 8.98
N GLU A 32 -12.16 4.48 8.24
CA GLU A 32 -12.91 3.26 8.55
C GLU A 32 -12.35 2.51 9.78
N VAL A 33 -11.02 2.50 9.98
CA VAL A 33 -10.32 1.78 11.06
C VAL A 33 -10.22 2.60 12.36
N PHE A 34 -10.07 3.93 12.27
CA PHE A 34 -9.87 4.81 13.44
C PHE A 34 -10.98 5.85 13.65
N GLY A 35 -11.92 5.99 12.70
CA GLY A 35 -12.97 7.02 12.72
C GLY A 35 -14.37 6.50 13.05
N ALA A 36 -14.52 5.23 13.43
CA ALA A 36 -15.79 4.60 13.79
C ALA A 36 -16.32 4.98 15.20
N GLU A 37 -16.00 6.18 15.68
CA GLU A 37 -16.61 6.80 16.87
C GLU A 37 -17.84 7.60 16.41
N PRO A 38 -19.09 7.11 16.59
CA PRO A 38 -20.27 7.85 16.20
C PRO A 38 -20.42 9.11 17.07
N ALA A 39 -20.54 10.28 16.43
CA ALA A 39 -20.63 11.57 17.12
C ALA A 39 -21.88 11.66 18.01
N GLY A 40 -21.76 11.31 19.30
CA GLY A 40 -22.95 11.27 20.17
C GLY A 40 -22.83 10.89 21.65
N VAL A 41 -21.63 10.70 22.24
CA VAL A 41 -21.53 10.50 23.72
C VAL A 41 -20.39 11.32 24.32
N THR A 42 -20.71 12.36 25.09
CA THR A 42 -19.76 13.06 25.95
C THR A 42 -19.66 12.34 27.31
N GLY A 43 -18.67 11.46 27.45
CA GLY A 43 -18.30 10.80 28.71
C GLY A 43 -16.78 10.82 28.92
N PRO A 44 -16.28 10.77 30.18
CA PRO A 44 -14.85 10.89 30.47
C PRO A 44 -14.03 9.65 30.09
N ASP A 45 -14.67 8.52 29.78
CA ASP A 45 -14.05 7.25 29.42
C ASP A 45 -13.55 7.20 27.97
N SER A 46 -12.67 8.14 27.58
CA SER A 46 -12.01 8.16 26.27
C SER A 46 -10.97 7.05 26.11
N GLY A 47 -11.43 5.79 26.09
CA GLY A 47 -10.61 4.58 25.89
C GLY A 47 -10.08 4.39 24.47
N ALA A 48 -10.13 5.42 23.62
CA ALA A 48 -9.94 5.40 22.17
C ALA A 48 -8.51 5.05 21.67
N VAL A 49 -7.58 4.69 22.57
CA VAL A 49 -6.23 4.24 22.21
C VAL A 49 -5.86 2.98 23.01
N ARG A 50 -6.46 1.84 22.65
CA ARG A 50 -6.03 0.50 23.12
C ARG A 50 -4.89 -0.06 22.26
N THR A 51 -3.85 0.73 22.06
CA THR A 51 -2.57 0.26 21.51
C THR A 51 -1.90 -0.69 22.52
N LYS A 52 -2.16 -2.00 22.42
CA LYS A 52 -1.22 -3.06 22.81
C LYS A 52 -1.69 -4.48 22.44
N SER A 53 -0.78 -5.20 21.78
CA SER A 53 -0.52 -6.63 22.01
C SER A 53 -1.55 -7.66 21.52
N THR A 54 -2.13 -7.46 20.33
CA THR A 54 -2.51 -8.57 19.43
C THR A 54 -1.79 -8.42 18.08
N PRO A 55 -1.58 -9.48 17.28
CA PRO A 55 -0.71 -9.45 16.09
C PRO A 55 -1.21 -8.64 14.88
N THR A 56 -2.25 -7.83 15.06
CA THR A 56 -2.83 -6.95 14.03
C THR A 56 -2.77 -5.52 14.54
N ASP A 57 -1.65 -4.84 14.28
CA ASP A 57 -1.63 -3.38 14.43
C ASP A 57 -2.58 -2.79 13.37
N PRO A 58 -3.53 -1.92 13.73
CA PRO A 58 -4.41 -1.27 12.75
C PRO A 58 -3.66 -0.43 11.70
N VAL A 59 -2.39 -0.10 11.93
CA VAL A 59 -1.48 0.50 10.94
C VAL A 59 -1.09 -0.55 9.88
N THR A 60 -0.43 -1.65 10.29
CA THR A 60 -0.02 -2.77 9.41
C THR A 60 -1.15 -3.33 8.53
N VAL A 61 -2.40 -3.34 9.03
CA VAL A 61 -3.56 -3.75 8.20
C VAL A 61 -3.79 -2.79 7.03
N VAL A 62 -3.74 -1.48 7.27
CA VAL A 62 -3.89 -0.47 6.21
C VAL A 62 -2.70 -0.50 5.25
N ASP A 63 -1.50 -0.73 5.74
CA ASP A 63 -0.28 -0.76 4.93
C ASP A 63 -0.22 -2.02 4.05
N THR A 64 -0.53 -3.21 4.60
CA THR A 64 -0.67 -4.47 3.83
C THR A 64 -1.72 -4.35 2.73
N GLU A 65 -2.89 -3.79 3.03
CA GLU A 65 -3.95 -3.58 2.02
C GLU A 65 -3.54 -2.54 0.96
N THR A 66 -2.77 -1.52 1.35
CA THR A 66 -2.27 -0.49 0.42
C THR A 66 -1.19 -1.06 -0.51
N GLU A 67 -0.27 -1.89 0.01
CA GLU A 67 0.71 -2.58 -0.82
C GLU A 67 0.03 -3.53 -1.81
N ARG A 68 -1.03 -4.24 -1.40
CA ARG A 68 -1.82 -5.05 -2.31
C ARG A 68 -2.43 -4.22 -3.44
N LEU A 69 -3.05 -3.07 -3.14
CA LEU A 69 -3.59 -2.16 -4.15
C LEU A 69 -2.49 -1.71 -5.13
N LEU A 70 -1.31 -1.36 -4.63
CA LEU A 70 -0.17 -0.98 -5.46
C LEU A 70 0.30 -2.14 -6.36
N ARG A 71 0.38 -3.38 -5.83
CA ARG A 71 0.72 -4.58 -6.61
C ARG A 71 -0.29 -4.83 -7.73
N ASP A 72 -1.58 -4.80 -7.42
CA ASP A 72 -2.67 -5.05 -8.37
C ASP A 72 -2.64 -3.99 -9.50
N ARG A 73 -2.49 -2.69 -9.16
CA ARG A 73 -2.46 -1.58 -10.15
C ARG A 73 -1.17 -1.52 -10.96
N LEU A 74 -0.02 -1.89 -10.39
CA LEU A 74 1.23 -2.02 -11.13
C LEU A 74 1.21 -3.23 -12.09
N ALA A 75 0.54 -4.34 -11.73
CA ALA A 75 0.36 -5.45 -12.66
C ALA A 75 -0.49 -5.08 -13.89
N GLU A 76 -1.46 -4.17 -13.74
CA GLU A 76 -2.26 -3.63 -14.86
C GLU A 76 -1.49 -2.61 -15.72
N LEU A 77 -0.76 -1.68 -15.09
CA LEU A 77 -0.10 -0.56 -15.78
C LEU A 77 1.31 -0.91 -16.31
N ARG A 78 1.96 -1.90 -15.70
CA ARG A 78 3.35 -2.35 -15.96
C ARG A 78 3.47 -3.88 -15.89
N PRO A 79 2.70 -4.63 -16.71
CA PRO A 79 2.70 -6.09 -16.68
C PRO A 79 4.10 -6.66 -16.96
N GLY A 80 4.63 -7.40 -15.98
CA GLY A 80 5.95 -8.05 -16.07
C GLY A 80 7.08 -7.35 -15.29
N ASP A 81 6.88 -6.12 -14.81
CA ASP A 81 7.86 -5.48 -13.92
C ASP A 81 7.86 -6.18 -12.54
N PRO A 82 9.03 -6.52 -11.96
CA PRO A 82 9.11 -7.12 -10.64
C PRO A 82 8.87 -6.10 -9.53
N ILE A 83 8.11 -6.49 -8.50
CA ILE A 83 7.76 -5.64 -7.36
C ILE A 83 8.48 -6.16 -6.10
N LEU A 84 9.08 -5.22 -5.35
CA LEU A 84 9.64 -5.42 -4.03
C LEU A 84 8.90 -4.48 -3.07
N GLY A 85 8.12 -5.06 -2.16
CA GLY A 85 7.37 -4.35 -1.12
C GLY A 85 8.00 -4.48 0.27
N GLU A 86 7.44 -3.76 1.25
CA GLU A 86 7.83 -3.80 2.66
C GLU A 86 7.11 -4.93 3.40
N GLU A 87 5.81 -5.07 3.18
CA GLU A 87 4.94 -6.07 3.85
C GLU A 87 5.03 -7.43 3.15
N GLY A 88 5.01 -7.45 1.81
CA GLY A 88 5.00 -8.67 1.00
C GLY A 88 6.34 -9.06 0.38
N GLY A 89 7.43 -8.32 0.64
CA GLY A 89 8.75 -8.55 0.04
C GLY A 89 8.70 -8.67 -1.48
N GLY A 90 9.48 -9.59 -2.05
CA GLY A 90 9.39 -9.97 -3.47
C GLY A 90 10.33 -11.13 -3.81
N PRO A 91 10.16 -11.81 -4.96
CA PRO A 91 9.15 -11.61 -6.01
C PRO A 91 8.01 -12.63 -5.92
N THR A 92 7.03 -12.58 -6.84
CA THR A 92 5.77 -13.35 -6.68
C THR A 92 5.21 -14.16 -7.87
N ASP A 93 5.80 -14.39 -9.05
CA ASP A 93 6.94 -13.88 -9.82
C ASP A 93 6.57 -14.23 -11.29
N PRO A 94 6.53 -13.29 -12.27
CA PRO A 94 6.07 -13.59 -13.63
C PRO A 94 7.00 -14.53 -14.41
N ALA A 95 8.28 -14.64 -14.04
CA ALA A 95 9.25 -15.53 -14.68
C ALA A 95 10.46 -15.81 -13.77
N GLY A 96 10.20 -16.56 -12.69
CA GLY A 96 11.15 -17.15 -11.74
C GLY A 96 12.58 -16.60 -11.76
N THR A 97 12.88 -15.73 -10.80
CA THR A 97 14.23 -15.26 -10.43
C THR A 97 15.26 -16.37 -10.56
N ARG A 98 16.15 -16.24 -11.54
CA ARG A 98 17.29 -17.15 -11.70
C ARG A 98 18.36 -16.78 -10.67
N PRO A 99 18.69 -17.66 -9.71
CA PRO A 99 19.91 -17.49 -8.96
C PRO A 99 21.13 -17.65 -9.89
N ASP A 100 22.11 -16.78 -9.67
CA ASP A 100 23.57 -16.98 -9.71
C ASP A 100 24.22 -17.93 -10.74
N ARG A 101 25.32 -17.48 -11.37
CA ARG A 101 26.15 -18.27 -12.30
C ARG A 101 27.55 -17.71 -12.48
#